data_AF-A0A9X2K7N3-F1
#
_entry.id   AF-A0A9X2K7N3-F1
#
_cell.length_a   1.000
_cell.length_b   1.000
_cell.length_c   1.000
_cell.angle_alpha   90.00
_cell.angle_beta   90.00
_cell.angle_gamma   90.00
#
_symmetry.space_group_name_H-M   'P 1'
#
loop_
_entity.id
_entity.type
_entity.pdbx_description
1 polymer ?
#
loop_
_entity_poly.entity_id
_entity_poly.type
_entity_poly.pdbx_seq_one_letter_code
_entity_poly.pdbx_strand_id
1 'polypeptide(L)'
;MKPPETFTAQDHAYDRAQSRLVRDAARGYQALLTSVTEGMPRHLVEQAACRFDPELHAGPDVFTEESTDARAAREQVAREVCAECPVWASCLFYTLDARPEAGVWAGLTSDELDAFARGQGASTPTPREAA
;
A
#
# COMPACT_ATOMS: atom_id res chain seq x y z
N MET A 1 12.07 29.52 37.03
CA MET A 1 11.50 29.50 35.67
C MET A 1 12.68 29.51 34.70
N LYS A 2 13.01 28.39 34.05
CA LYS A 2 14.08 28.35 33.02
C LYS A 2 13.47 28.89 31.71
N PRO A 3 14.09 29.85 31.02
CA PRO A 3 13.52 30.38 29.78
C PRO A 3 13.40 29.27 28.73
N PRO A 4 12.41 29.34 27.81
CA PRO A 4 12.36 28.40 26.70
C PRO A 4 13.63 28.57 25.87
N GLU A 5 14.29 27.46 25.56
CA GLU A 5 15.50 27.47 24.73
C GLU A 5 15.12 28.04 23.35
N THR A 6 15.75 29.15 22.97
CA THR A 6 15.47 29.81 21.70
C THR A 6 16.09 29.01 20.57
N PHE A 7 15.25 28.53 19.67
CA PHE A 7 15.66 27.82 18.46
C PHE A 7 16.46 28.75 17.54
N THR A 8 17.66 28.34 17.16
CA THR A 8 18.62 29.19 16.45
C THR A 8 18.50 29.03 14.93
N ALA A 9 19.13 29.95 14.19
CA ALA A 9 19.25 29.83 12.73
C ALA A 9 19.99 28.55 12.30
N GLN A 10 20.91 28.07 13.14
CA GLN A 10 21.65 26.83 12.95
C GLN A 10 20.70 25.62 13.06
N ASP A 11 19.82 25.62 14.06
CA ASP A 11 18.84 24.56 14.28
C ASP A 11 17.85 24.48 13.10
N HIS A 12 17.42 25.64 12.57
CA HIS A 12 16.58 25.70 11.36
C HIS A 12 17.31 25.18 10.10
N ALA A 13 18.61 25.39 9.99
CA ALA A 13 19.39 24.89 8.86
C ALA A 13 19.56 23.36 8.92
N TYR A 14 19.78 22.82 10.12
CA TYR A 14 19.89 21.39 10.37
C TYR A 14 18.58 20.65 10.08
N ASP A 15 17.45 21.15 10.57
CA ASP A 15 16.12 20.58 10.32
C ASP A 15 15.77 20.54 8.83
N ARG A 16 16.06 21.64 8.10
CA ARG A 16 15.91 21.66 6.63
C ARG A 16 16.82 20.67 5.92
N ALA A 17 18.05 20.48 6.39
CA ALA A 17 18.99 19.53 5.81
C ALA A 17 18.53 18.09 6.04
N GLN A 18 18.11 17.74 7.26
CA GLN A 18 17.52 16.43 7.56
C GLN A 18 16.27 16.17 6.73
N SER A 19 15.37 17.14 6.63
CA SER A 19 14.16 17.06 5.80
C SER A 19 14.45 16.89 4.30
N ARG A 20 15.61 17.37 3.80
CA ARG A 20 16.05 17.13 2.42
C ARG A 20 16.60 15.72 2.26
N LEU A 21 17.48 15.28 3.17
CA LEU A 21 18.07 13.95 3.16
C LEU A 21 17.01 12.85 3.17
N VAL A 22 15.97 12.99 4.01
CA VAL A 22 14.85 12.03 4.04
C VAL A 22 14.10 11.99 2.71
N ARG A 23 13.84 13.13 2.08
CA ARG A 23 13.18 13.20 0.77
C ARG A 23 14.03 12.61 -0.36
N ASP A 24 15.34 12.81 -0.31
CA ASP A 24 16.25 12.28 -1.32
C ASP A 24 16.43 10.77 -1.16
N ALA A 25 16.49 10.27 0.08
CA ALA A 25 16.47 8.84 0.37
C ALA A 25 15.17 8.17 -0.08
N ALA A 26 14.01 8.78 0.18
CA ALA A 26 12.72 8.29 -0.28
C ALA A 26 12.64 8.22 -1.82
N ARG A 27 13.13 9.25 -2.52
CA ARG A 27 13.22 9.26 -3.99
C ARG A 27 14.17 8.19 -4.53
N GLY A 28 15.32 7.99 -3.88
CA GLY A 28 16.27 6.93 -4.24
C GLY A 28 15.69 5.53 -4.06
N TYR A 29 15.00 5.30 -2.93
CA TYR A 29 14.30 4.04 -2.66
C TYR A 29 13.19 3.78 -3.67
N GLN A 30 12.38 4.80 -3.99
CA GLN A 30 11.33 4.70 -5.00
C GLN A 30 11.91 4.38 -6.38
N ALA A 31 12.99 5.04 -6.81
CA ALA A 31 13.66 4.76 -8.09
C ALA A 31 14.24 3.34 -8.16
N LEU A 32 14.84 2.86 -7.06
CA LEU A 32 15.30 1.48 -6.95
C LEU A 32 14.14 0.50 -7.07
N LEU A 33 13.05 0.75 -6.34
CA LEU A 33 11.83 -0.06 -6.41
C LEU A 33 11.30 -0.11 -7.85
N THR A 34 11.11 1.03 -8.51
CA THR A 34 10.67 1.08 -9.91
C THR A 34 11.56 0.23 -10.82
N SER A 35 12.89 0.27 -10.64
CA SER A 35 13.82 -0.53 -11.43
C SER A 35 13.72 -2.03 -11.18
N VAL A 36 13.43 -2.47 -9.95
CA VAL A 36 13.31 -3.91 -9.63
C VAL A 36 11.90 -4.44 -9.91
N THR A 37 10.92 -3.56 -10.09
CA THR A 37 9.53 -3.90 -10.41
C THR A 37 9.17 -3.66 -11.88
N GLU A 38 10.10 -3.19 -12.71
CA GLU A 38 9.87 -3.00 -14.15
C GLU A 38 9.54 -4.34 -14.84
N GLY A 39 8.35 -4.45 -15.44
CA GLY A 39 7.87 -5.69 -16.08
C GLY A 39 7.21 -6.71 -15.14
N MET A 40 6.93 -6.34 -13.89
CA MET A 40 6.36 -7.21 -12.85
C MET A 40 4.88 -7.69 -12.98
N PRO A 41 3.98 -7.27 -13.90
CA PRO A 41 2.55 -7.67 -13.82
C PRO A 41 2.23 -9.15 -14.06
N ARG A 42 2.88 -9.83 -15.02
CA ARG A 42 2.43 -11.17 -15.46
C ARG A 42 2.67 -12.28 -14.45
N HIS A 43 3.87 -12.35 -13.88
CA HIS A 43 4.20 -13.40 -12.92
C HIS A 43 3.45 -13.24 -11.59
N LEU A 44 3.10 -11.99 -11.21
CA LEU A 44 2.27 -11.74 -10.04
C LEU A 44 0.88 -12.31 -10.22
N VAL A 45 0.21 -12.00 -11.33
CA VAL A 45 -1.15 -12.48 -11.60
C VAL A 45 -1.18 -14.00 -11.71
N GLU A 46 -0.17 -14.62 -12.32
CA GLU A 46 -0.11 -16.08 -12.46
C GLU A 46 -0.08 -16.81 -11.12
N GLN A 47 0.62 -16.26 -10.12
CA GLN A 47 0.82 -16.82 -8.80
C GLN A 47 -0.15 -16.26 -7.73
N ALA A 48 -0.94 -15.24 -8.05
CA ALA A 48 -1.84 -14.60 -7.11
C ALA A 48 -3.02 -15.51 -6.76
N ALA A 49 -3.30 -15.69 -5.46
CA ALA A 49 -4.46 -16.46 -4.99
C ALA A 49 -5.79 -15.86 -5.49
N CYS A 50 -5.88 -14.53 -5.61
CA CYS A 50 -7.07 -13.84 -6.10
C CYS A 50 -7.46 -14.19 -7.53
N ARG A 51 -6.57 -14.78 -8.34
CA ARG A 51 -6.88 -15.18 -9.73
C ARG A 51 -8.03 -16.19 -9.83
N PHE A 52 -8.28 -16.95 -8.76
CA PHE A 52 -9.28 -18.01 -8.74
C PHE A 52 -10.69 -17.48 -8.46
N ASP A 53 -10.79 -16.27 -7.90
CA ASP A 53 -12.06 -15.57 -7.68
C ASP A 53 -11.86 -14.05 -7.86
N PRO A 54 -11.92 -13.55 -9.11
CA PRO A 54 -11.73 -12.13 -9.41
C PRO A 54 -12.86 -11.25 -8.89
N GLU A 55 -14.12 -11.71 -8.92
CA GLU A 55 -15.28 -10.92 -8.47
C GLU A 55 -15.24 -10.69 -6.95
N LEU A 56 -14.73 -11.65 -6.17
CA LEU A 56 -14.47 -11.45 -4.75
C LEU A 56 -13.58 -10.21 -4.50
N HIS A 57 -12.57 -9.98 -5.34
CA HIS A 57 -11.59 -8.91 -5.14
C HIS A 57 -11.98 -7.59 -5.83
N ALA A 58 -12.50 -7.66 -7.05
CA ALA A 58 -12.87 -6.49 -7.85
C ALA A 58 -14.28 -5.97 -7.54
N GLY A 59 -15.14 -6.84 -7.02
CA GLY A 59 -16.57 -6.62 -6.93
C GLY A 59 -17.31 -7.09 -8.18
N PRO A 60 -18.64 -7.01 -8.13
CA PRO A 60 -19.46 -7.39 -9.28
C PRO A 60 -19.31 -6.39 -10.41
N ASP A 61 -19.84 -6.75 -11.59
CA ASP A 61 -19.80 -5.85 -12.74
C ASP A 61 -20.62 -4.56 -12.53
N VAL A 62 -20.39 -3.59 -13.41
CA VAL A 62 -21.04 -2.27 -13.36
C VAL A 62 -22.56 -2.30 -13.56
N PHE A 63 -23.14 -3.45 -13.92
CA PHE A 63 -24.58 -3.62 -14.11
C PHE A 63 -25.27 -4.17 -12.87
N THR A 64 -24.49 -4.58 -11.86
CA THR A 64 -24.99 -5.21 -10.64
C THR A 64 -24.81 -4.26 -9.46
N GLU A 65 -25.91 -3.88 -8.84
CA GLU A 65 -25.86 -3.09 -7.61
C GLU A 65 -25.46 -3.97 -6.42
N GLU A 66 -24.41 -3.55 -5.72
CA GLU A 66 -23.97 -4.16 -4.47
C GLU A 66 -24.34 -3.26 -3.29
N SER A 67 -24.95 -3.82 -2.24
CA SER A 67 -25.20 -3.07 -1.02
C SER A 67 -23.89 -2.82 -0.25
N THR A 68 -23.87 -1.78 0.60
CA THR A 68 -22.70 -1.47 1.44
C THR A 68 -22.29 -2.64 2.33
N ASP A 69 -23.26 -3.36 2.88
CA ASP A 69 -23.02 -4.49 3.79
C ASP A 69 -22.48 -5.71 3.03
N ALA A 70 -23.03 -5.98 1.83
CA ALA A 70 -22.53 -7.05 0.96
C ALA A 70 -21.08 -6.77 0.53
N ARG A 71 -20.80 -5.52 0.14
CA ARG A 71 -19.45 -5.07 -0.21
C ARG A 71 -18.48 -5.25 0.95
N ALA A 72 -18.85 -4.80 2.16
CA ALA A 72 -18.00 -4.93 3.33
C ALA A 72 -17.70 -6.42 3.67
N ALA A 73 -18.71 -7.28 3.58
CA ALA A 73 -18.54 -8.72 3.80
C ALA A 73 -17.63 -9.36 2.75
N ARG A 74 -17.83 -9.02 1.47
CA ARG A 74 -16.99 -9.48 0.35
C ARG A 74 -15.53 -9.02 0.51
N GLU A 75 -15.32 -7.73 0.78
CA GLU A 75 -14.00 -7.16 1.02
C GLU A 75 -13.29 -7.85 2.19
N GLN A 76 -14.01 -8.18 3.27
CA GLN A 76 -13.45 -8.93 4.39
C GLN A 76 -12.93 -10.31 3.97
N VAL A 77 -13.70 -11.06 3.17
CA VAL A 77 -13.27 -12.38 2.67
C VAL A 77 -12.09 -12.25 1.69
N ALA A 78 -12.09 -11.23 0.83
CA ALA A 78 -10.97 -10.95 -0.07
C ALA A 78 -9.66 -10.66 0.70
N ARG A 79 -9.75 -9.98 1.85
CA ARG A 79 -8.59 -9.73 2.72
C ARG A 79 -8.01 -11.02 3.29
N GLU A 80 -8.85 -11.96 3.69
CA GLU A 80 -8.43 -13.27 4.20
C GLU A 80 -7.65 -14.05 3.12
N VAL A 81 -8.13 -14.03 1.88
CA VAL A 81 -7.40 -14.61 0.73
C VAL A 81 -6.05 -13.90 0.51
N CYS A 82 -6.04 -12.57 0.58
CA CYS A 82 -4.81 -11.79 0.43
C CYS A 82 -3.77 -12.07 1.52
N ALA A 83 -4.21 -12.37 2.75
CA ALA A 83 -3.32 -12.65 3.89
C ALA A 83 -2.47 -13.91 3.70
N GLU A 84 -2.92 -14.86 2.87
CA GLU A 84 -2.20 -16.10 2.55
C GLU A 84 -1.57 -16.09 1.15
N CYS A 85 -1.71 -14.99 0.40
CA CYS A 85 -1.30 -14.91 -0.99
C CYS A 85 0.24 -14.89 -1.13
N PRO A 86 0.85 -15.79 -1.94
CA PRO A 86 2.31 -15.91 -2.02
C PRO A 86 2.99 -14.69 -2.64
N VAL A 87 2.24 -13.87 -3.38
CA VAL A 87 2.75 -12.64 -4.02
C VAL A 87 2.37 -11.38 -3.26
N TRP A 88 1.92 -11.49 -2.01
CA TRP A 88 1.41 -10.36 -1.22
C TRP A 88 2.37 -9.15 -1.20
N ALA A 89 3.66 -9.37 -0.91
CA ALA A 89 4.64 -8.28 -0.82
C ALA A 89 4.80 -7.56 -2.16
N SER A 90 4.97 -8.32 -3.24
CA SER A 90 5.12 -7.77 -4.58
C SER A 90 3.85 -7.10 -5.09
N CYS A 91 2.67 -7.62 -4.72
CA CYS A 91 1.37 -6.98 -4.99
C CYS A 91 1.27 -5.62 -4.28
N LEU A 92 1.66 -5.53 -3.00
CA LEU A 92 1.68 -4.27 -2.25
C LEU A 92 2.59 -3.26 -2.94
N PHE A 93 3.82 -3.64 -3.31
CA PHE A 93 4.74 -2.75 -4.03
C PHE A 93 4.20 -2.29 -5.38
N TYR A 94 3.58 -3.20 -6.15
CA TYR A 94 2.95 -2.85 -7.40
C TYR A 94 1.84 -1.81 -7.21
N THR A 95 0.97 -2.00 -6.21
CA THR A 95 -0.19 -1.12 -5.99
C THR A 95 0.17 0.27 -5.49
N LEU A 96 1.30 0.42 -4.80
CA LEU A 96 1.83 1.73 -4.41
C LEU A 96 2.18 2.60 -5.63
N ASP A 97 2.62 1.99 -6.72
CA ASP A 97 2.92 2.68 -7.97
C ASP A 97 1.67 2.81 -8.85
N ALA A 98 0.93 1.72 -9.04
CA ALA A 98 -0.23 1.67 -9.93
C ALA A 98 -1.43 2.47 -9.42
N ARG A 99 -1.57 2.62 -8.09
CA ARG A 99 -2.66 3.33 -7.40
C ARG A 99 -4.06 2.97 -7.93
N PRO A 100 -4.51 1.72 -7.72
CA PRO A 100 -5.79 1.25 -8.23
C PRO A 100 -6.97 2.03 -7.62
N GLU A 101 -8.02 2.25 -8.43
CA GLU A 101 -9.17 3.06 -8.03
C GLU A 101 -10.20 2.29 -7.18
N ALA A 102 -10.28 0.96 -7.33
CA ALA A 102 -11.26 0.12 -6.65
C ALA A 102 -10.74 -1.30 -6.40
N GLY A 103 -11.42 -2.03 -5.52
CA GLY A 103 -11.14 -3.42 -5.20
C GLY A 103 -10.21 -3.62 -4.01
N VAL A 104 -9.95 -4.88 -3.67
CA VAL A 104 -9.00 -5.29 -2.61
C VAL A 104 -7.68 -5.75 -3.24
N TRP A 105 -6.60 -5.16 -2.77
CA TRP A 105 -5.24 -5.32 -3.29
C TRP A 105 -4.27 -5.49 -2.13
N ALA A 106 -3.49 -6.57 -2.13
CA ALA A 106 -2.58 -6.91 -1.02
C ALA A 106 -3.24 -6.84 0.38
N GLY A 107 -4.55 -7.13 0.46
CA GLY A 107 -5.33 -7.09 1.70
C GLY A 107 -5.82 -5.71 2.12
N LEU A 108 -5.71 -4.71 1.24
CA LEU A 108 -6.14 -3.33 1.48
C LEU A 108 -7.16 -2.91 0.41
N THR A 109 -8.13 -2.08 0.77
CA THR A 109 -8.95 -1.39 -0.25
C THR A 109 -8.15 -0.29 -0.94
N SER A 110 -8.63 0.21 -2.08
CA SER A 110 -8.01 1.36 -2.76
C SER A 110 -7.85 2.57 -1.83
N ASP A 111 -8.88 2.90 -1.05
CA ASP A 111 -8.86 3.99 -0.07
C ASP A 111 -7.80 3.79 1.03
N GLU A 112 -7.64 2.56 1.51
CA GLU A 112 -6.65 2.21 2.53
C GLU A 112 -5.23 2.22 1.98
N LEU A 113 -5.02 1.74 0.74
CA LEU A 113 -3.75 1.86 0.03
C LEU A 113 -3.34 3.32 -0.10
N ASP A 114 -4.29 4.18 -0.43
CA ASP A 114 -4.10 5.61 -0.55
C ASP A 114 -3.71 6.25 0.80
N ALA A 115 -4.37 5.84 1.89
CA ALA A 115 -4.00 6.26 3.24
C ALA A 115 -2.61 5.76 3.66
N PHE A 116 -2.30 4.50 3.33
CA PHE A 116 -1.01 3.86 3.58
C PHE A 116 0.12 4.58 2.84
N ALA A 117 -0.06 4.90 1.55
CA ALA A 117 0.91 5.66 0.75
C ALA A 117 1.16 7.07 1.31
N ARG A 118 0.16 7.67 1.98
CA ARG A 118 0.29 8.98 2.67
C ARG A 118 0.91 8.87 4.07
N GLY A 119 1.26 7.67 4.54
CA GLY A 119 1.80 7.45 5.89
C GLY A 119 0.78 7.65 7.01
N GLN A 120 -0.52 7.59 6.70
CA GLN A 120 -1.61 7.78 7.65
C GLN A 120 -2.12 6.42 8.13
N GLY A 121 -1.59 5.94 9.25
CA GLY A 121 -2.30 5.09 10.22
C GLY A 121 -3.06 3.85 9.75
N ALA A 122 -2.80 3.28 8.58
CA ALA A 122 -3.22 1.91 8.32
C ALA A 122 -2.32 0.97 9.14
N SER A 123 -2.92 0.06 9.91
CA SER A 123 -2.21 -1.05 10.53
C SER A 123 -1.27 -1.64 9.49
N THR A 124 0.03 -1.73 9.79
CA THR A 124 1.01 -2.31 8.87
C THR A 124 0.44 -3.65 8.40
N PRO A 125 0.20 -3.82 7.08
CA PRO A 125 -0.40 -5.05 6.63
C PRO A 125 0.61 -6.15 6.94
N THR A 126 0.24 -7.05 7.85
CA THR A 126 1.16 -8.01 8.43
C THR A 126 1.44 -9.09 7.39
N PRO A 127 2.70 -9.26 6.95
CA PRO A 127 3.08 -10.47 6.26
C PRO A 127 2.94 -11.62 7.25
N ARG A 128 2.20 -12.68 6.91
CA ARG A 128 2.39 -13.95 7.62
C ARG A 128 3.71 -14.51 7.10
N GLU A 129 4.71 -14.60 7.97
CA GLU A 129 6.00 -15.25 7.67
C GLU A 129 5.71 -16.59 6.98
N ALA A 130 6.12 -16.69 5.71
CA ALA A 130 5.93 -17.88 4.90
C ALA A 130 6.70 -19.04 5.55
N ALA A 131 5.97 -20.11 5.89
CA ALA A 131 6.51 -21.38 6.38
C ALA A 131 7.27 -22.12 5.28
#